data_AF-A0A2D9EZY7-F1
#
_entry.id   AF-A0A2D9EZY7-F1
#
_cell.length_a   1.000
_cell.length_b   1.000
_cell.length_c   1.000
_cell.angle_alpha   90.00
_cell.angle_beta   90.00
_cell.angle_gamma   90.00
#
_symmetry.space_group_name_H-M   'P 1'
#
loop_
_entity.id
_entity.type
_entity.pdbx_description
1 polymer ?
#
loop_
_entity_poly.entity_id
_entity_poly.type
_entity_poly.pdbx_seq_one_letter_code
_entity_poly.pdbx_strand_id
1 'polypeptide(L)' 'MKRWAPERKAATRRANLRKRLDKKAPLFADQLFADELARRPDYFDAAAIAEADAAKDRDADA' A
#
# COMPACT_ATOMS: atom_id res chain seq x y z
N MET A 1 17.32 11.37 -0.88
CA MET A 1 16.78 10.00 -1.07
C MET A 1 15.81 10.01 -2.24
N LYS A 2 15.86 9.03 -3.15
CA LYS A 2 14.95 9.01 -4.31
C LYS A 2 13.56 8.52 -3.89
N ARG A 3 12.54 9.34 -4.07
CA ARG A 3 11.15 8.98 -3.79
C ARG A 3 10.71 7.90 -4.77
N TRP A 4 10.04 6.86 -4.26
CA TRP A 4 9.46 5.85 -5.13
C TRP A 4 8.21 6.41 -5.80
N ALA A 5 8.00 6.03 -7.06
CA ALA A 5 6.75 6.30 -7.75
C ALA A 5 5.57 5.68 -6.97
N PRO A 6 4.41 6.36 -6.86
CA PRO A 6 3.26 5.87 -6.11
C PRO A 6 2.80 4.46 -6.52
N GLU A 7 2.83 4.15 -7.81
CA GLU A 7 2.45 2.85 -8.37
C GLU A 7 3.39 1.73 -7.89
N ARG A 8 4.70 2.02 -7.88
CA ARG A 8 5.72 1.09 -7.37
C ARG A 8 5.51 0.85 -5.87
N LYS A 9 5.22 1.89 -5.10
CA LYS A 9 4.94 1.80 -3.67
C LYS A 9 3.68 0.96 -3.40
N ALA A 10 2.59 1.19 -4.13
CA ALA A 10 1.36 0.42 -4.06
C ALA A 10 1.60 -1.06 -4.38
N ALA A 11 2.26 -1.36 -5.50
CA ALA A 11 2.58 -2.72 -5.91
C ALA A 11 3.44 -3.45 -4.88
N THR A 12 4.47 -2.80 -4.33
CA THR A 12 5.30 -3.38 -3.27
C THR A 12 4.50 -3.62 -1.98
N ARG A 13 3.60 -2.72 -1.58
CA ARG A 13 2.74 -2.93 -0.42
C ARG A 13 1.84 -4.16 -0.59
N ARG A 14 1.24 -4.34 -1.76
CA ARG A 14 0.44 -5.53 -2.10
C ARG A 14 1.29 -6.80 -2.07
N ALA A 15 2.45 -6.80 -2.72
CA ALA A 15 3.35 -7.96 -2.73
C ALA A 15 3.83 -8.36 -1.31
N ASN A 16 4.19 -7.37 -0.48
CA ASN A 16 4.61 -7.60 0.90
C ASN A 16 3.46 -8.10 1.79
N LEU A 17 2.23 -7.61 1.57
CA LEU A 17 1.07 -8.16 2.26
C LEU A 17 0.88 -9.63 1.87
N ARG A 18 0.87 -9.95 0.57
CA ARG A 18 0.69 -11.32 0.09
C ARG A 18 1.74 -12.28 0.67
N LYS A 19 3.02 -11.91 0.56
CA LYS A 19 4.13 -12.70 1.12
C LYS A 19 3.99 -12.95 2.63
N ARG A 20 3.50 -11.97 3.39
CA ARG A 20 3.27 -12.13 4.84
C ARG A 20 2.11 -13.08 5.11
N LEU A 21 1.04 -13.00 4.34
CA LEU A 21 -0.14 -13.86 4.49
C LEU A 21 0.18 -15.30 4.09
N ASP A 22 0.84 -15.51 2.95
CA ASP A 22 1.29 -16.84 2.51
C ASP A 22 2.18 -17.51 3.58
N LYS A 23 3.00 -16.73 4.28
CA LYS A 23 3.85 -17.24 5.37
C LYS A 23 3.10 -17.53 6.67
N LYS A 24 2.15 -16.67 7.06
CA LYS A 24 1.53 -16.72 8.40
C LYS A 24 0.21 -17.50 8.44
N ALA A 25 -0.56 -17.45 7.36
CA ALA A 25 -1.90 -18.01 7.26
C ALA A 25 -2.16 -18.50 5.82
N PRO A 26 -1.38 -19.48 5.31
CA PRO A 26 -1.45 -19.89 3.92
C PRO A 26 -2.85 -20.32 3.46
N LEU A 27 -3.60 -21.02 4.33
CA LEU A 27 -4.96 -21.48 4.01
C LEU A 27 -5.98 -20.34 3.85
N PHE A 28 -5.71 -19.17 4.43
CA PHE A 28 -6.59 -18.01 4.41
C PHE A 28 -5.96 -16.82 3.66
N ALA A 29 -4.86 -17.04 2.94
CA ALA A 29 -4.08 -15.94 2.38
C ALA A 29 -4.87 -15.11 1.36
N ASP A 30 -5.69 -15.76 0.53
CA ASP A 30 -6.54 -15.08 -0.45
C ASP A 30 -7.64 -14.24 0.24
N GLN A 31 -8.36 -14.83 1.20
CA GLN A 31 -9.42 -14.15 1.93
C GLN A 31 -8.88 -12.94 2.71
N LEU A 32 -7.83 -13.14 3.51
CA LEU A 32 -7.23 -12.07 4.30
C LEU A 32 -6.61 -10.98 3.43
N PHE A 33 -6.15 -11.31 2.23
CA PHE A 33 -5.64 -10.33 1.29
C PHE A 33 -6.78 -9.45 0.78
N ALA A 34 -7.88 -10.05 0.33
CA ALA A 34 -9.06 -9.32 -0.13
C ALA A 34 -9.66 -8.44 0.98
N ASP A 35 -9.80 -9.00 2.19
CA ASP A 35 -10.34 -8.27 3.35
C ASP A 35 -9.48 -7.06 3.71
N GLU A 36 -8.15 -7.22 3.70
CA GLU A 36 -7.24 -6.11 4.03
C GLU A 36 -7.24 -5.03 2.93
N LEU A 37 -7.36 -5.41 1.66
CA LEU A 37 -7.52 -4.44 0.56
C LEU A 37 -8.82 -3.66 0.71
N ALA A 38 -9.93 -4.32 1.06
CA ALA A 38 -11.22 -3.68 1.29
C ALA A 38 -11.23 -2.80 2.55
N ARG A 39 -10.54 -3.22 3.61
CA ARG A 39 -10.47 -2.49 4.88
C ARG A 39 -9.66 -1.20 4.77
N ARG A 40 -8.64 -1.16 3.89
CA ARG A 40 -7.70 -0.03 3.78
C ARG A 40 -7.37 0.30 2.32
N PRO A 41 -8.37 0.68 1.51
CA PRO A 41 -8.20 0.89 0.07
C PRO A 41 -7.09 1.91 -0.24
N ASP A 42 -7.11 3.06 0.44
CA ASP A 42 -6.16 4.16 0.25
C ASP A 42 -4.69 3.77 0.51
N TYR A 43 -4.45 2.80 1.39
CA TYR A 43 -3.10 2.35 1.69
C TYR A 43 -2.46 1.58 0.52
N PHE A 44 -3.29 0.93 -0.31
CA PHE A 44 -2.84 0.13 -1.44
C PHE A 44 -3.17 0.77 -2.79
N ASP A 45 -3.76 1.96 -2.79
CA ASP A 45 -4.10 2.73 -3.98
C ASP A 45 -2.99 3.74 -4.34
N ALA A 46 -2.63 3.79 -5.62
CA ALA A 46 -1.54 4.65 -6.07
C ALA A 46 -1.92 6.13 -6.09
N ALA A 47 -3.18 6.46 -6.43
CA ALA A 47 -3.65 7.85 -6.42
C ALA A 47 -3.73 8.38 -4.99
N ALA A 48 -4.30 7.61 -4.06
CA ALA A 48 -4.33 8.00 -2.65
C ALA A 48 -2.92 8.17 -2.05
N ILE A 49 -1.98 7.31 -2.46
CA ILE A 49 -0.56 7.48 -2.12
C ILE A 49 0.00 8.78 -2.69
N ALA A 50 -0.27 9.09 -3.96
CA ALA A 50 0.22 10.30 -4.62
C ALA A 50 -0.33 11.56 -3.94
N GLU A 51 -1.63 11.57 -3.61
CA GLU A 51 -2.27 12.67 -2.89
C GLU A 51 -1.66 12.88 -1.50
N ALA A 52 -1.48 11.80 -0.73
CA ALA A 52 -0.86 11.87 0.59
C ALA A 52 0.60 12.31 0.53
N ASP A 53 1.31 11.91 -0.53
CA ASP A 53 2.68 12.29 -0.79
C ASP A 53 2.75 13.79 -1.18
N ALA A 54 1.85 14.29 -2.03
CA ALA A 54 1.76 15.71 -2.41
C ALA A 54 1.28 16.62 -1.27
N ALA A 55 0.42 16.13 -0.37
CA ALA A 55 0.01 16.86 0.83
C ALA A 55 1.20 17.10 1.77
N LYS A 56 2.06 16.09 1.97
CA LYS A 56 3.28 16.23 2.78
C LYS A 56 4.27 17.23 2.19
N ASP A 57 4.34 17.30 0.86
CA ASP A 57 5.21 18.26 0.20
C ASP A 57 4.69 19.69 0.43
N ARG A 58 3.36 19.90 0.33
CA ARG A 58 2.72 21.20 0.65
C ARG A 58 2.95 21.64 2.09
N ASP A 59 2.83 20.72 3.05
CA ASP A 59 3.05 21.02 4.48
C ASP A 59 4.53 21.28 4.81
N ALA A 60 5.47 20.81 3.98
CA ALA A 60 6.90 21.04 4.17
C ALA A 60 7.38 22.41 3.65
N ASP A 61 6.62 23.03 2.74
CA ASP A 61 6.91 24.34 2.15
C ASP A 61 6.21 25.51 2.89
N ALA A 62 5.43 25.23 3.94
CA ALA A 62 4.70 26.19 4.79
C ALA A 62 5.46 26.53 6.08
#